data_AF-A0A7V9L2I5-F1
#
_entry.id   AF-A0A7V9L2I5-F1
#
_cell.length_a   1.000
_cell.length_b   1.000
_cell.length_c   1.000
_cell.angle_alpha   90.00
_cell.angle_beta   90.00
_cell.angle_gamma   90.00
#
_symmetry.space_group_name_H-M   'P 1'
#
loop_
_entity.id
_entity.type
_entity.pdbx_description
1 polymer ?
#
loop_
_entity_poly.entity_id
_entity_poly.type
_entity_poly.pdbx_seq_one_letter_code
_entity_poly.pdbx_strand_id
1 'polypeptide(L)'
;MRGPALAALICAACNATLGGNPAVSDAPGDDDAVIEPDGPGPDAPLGAFGAPQKVGIAGTGAREDDGSLSNSGLEMVFARVNPTDNQKDLFYASRLDLLSEFGAAVKLPFSADNSSEETPRFSDDDLTLFFAKTNGANLQDVFRVTRPTAGAPTFGSPSLVDGVNSAAVDKWFMPCTGNRYLMILGADIAEGVLGGGPPTVVAELSTARSETGPFVTTDCLTTYFASNRPDGVTNRIYTSSRAAIGAPWSTPTVVTDFALLGGAQQDPFMSKDQRTFMLVSDITGTTDVYISTR
;
A
#
# COMPACT_ATOMS: atom_id res chain seq x y z
N MET A 1 55.01 21.14 43.14
CA MET A 1 53.95 20.66 44.04
C MET A 1 53.85 19.15 43.91
N ARG A 2 53.70 18.47 45.05
CA ARG A 2 53.73 17.01 45.25
C ARG A 2 52.58 16.29 44.50
N GLY A 3 52.80 15.05 44.02
CA GLY A 3 51.73 14.10 43.62
C GLY A 3 51.06 13.43 44.85
N PRO A 4 50.45 12.21 44.77
CA PRO A 4 50.29 11.30 43.62
C PRO A 4 48.96 10.45 43.58
N ALA A 5 48.93 9.45 42.67
CA ALA A 5 48.36 8.07 42.75
C ALA A 5 46.84 7.81 42.53
N LEU A 6 46.41 7.00 41.52
CA LEU A 6 46.39 5.51 41.33
C LEU A 6 45.04 4.93 41.86
N ALA A 7 44.24 4.12 41.16
CA ALA A 7 44.54 2.73 40.76
C ALA A 7 43.52 2.13 39.76
N ALA A 8 44.04 1.27 38.87
CA ALA A 8 43.33 0.26 38.10
C ALA A 8 43.56 -1.12 38.74
N LEU A 9 42.62 -2.06 38.60
CA LEU A 9 42.83 -3.46 38.95
C LEU A 9 42.24 -4.39 37.88
N ILE A 10 43.12 -5.21 37.31
CA ILE A 10 42.88 -6.40 36.49
C ILE A 10 43.28 -7.60 37.36
N CYS A 11 42.55 -8.73 37.26
CA CYS A 11 43.00 -10.15 37.38
C CYS A 11 41.77 -11.03 37.65
N ALA A 12 41.68 -12.32 37.32
CA ALA A 12 42.46 -13.27 36.53
C ALA A 12 41.59 -14.54 36.41
N ALA A 13 41.88 -15.38 35.42
CA ALA A 13 41.21 -16.66 35.14
C ALA A 13 41.54 -17.79 36.14
N CYS A 14 40.72 -18.87 36.17
CA CYS A 14 41.20 -20.25 36.24
C CYS A 14 40.11 -21.29 35.89
N ASN A 15 40.53 -22.36 35.21
CA ASN A 15 39.78 -23.50 34.66
C ASN A 15 39.57 -24.66 35.66
N ALA A 16 38.67 -25.60 35.27
CA ALA A 16 38.61 -27.05 35.59
C ALA A 16 38.02 -27.48 36.95
N THR A 17 37.25 -28.58 37.15
CA THR A 17 36.74 -29.70 36.33
C THR A 17 35.64 -30.48 37.10
N LEU A 18 34.83 -31.24 36.34
CA LEU A 18 33.79 -32.26 36.61
C LEU A 18 33.87 -33.13 37.89
N GLY A 19 32.68 -33.47 38.45
CA GLY A 19 32.46 -34.76 39.13
C GLY A 19 31.26 -34.84 40.10
N GLY A 20 30.23 -35.63 39.74
CA GLY A 20 29.43 -36.44 40.68
C GLY A 20 28.06 -35.91 41.14
N ASN A 21 26.99 -36.55 40.65
CA ASN A 21 25.67 -36.64 41.31
C ASN A 21 25.63 -38.01 42.05
N PRO A 22 24.87 -38.26 43.15
CA PRO A 22 23.40 -38.20 43.13
C PRO A 22 22.66 -37.77 44.43
N ALA A 23 21.41 -37.33 44.19
CA ALA A 23 20.17 -37.56 44.95
C ALA A 23 20.03 -37.00 46.39
N VAL A 24 19.17 -35.98 46.54
CA VAL A 24 18.23 -35.88 47.67
C VAL A 24 16.87 -35.32 47.19
N SER A 25 15.88 -36.22 47.28
CA SER A 25 14.42 -36.11 47.39
C SER A 25 13.64 -34.82 47.06
N ASP A 26 12.65 -35.06 46.21
CA ASP A 26 11.37 -34.38 45.97
C ASP A 26 10.79 -33.50 47.10
N ALA A 27 10.47 -32.27 46.72
CA ALA A 27 9.29 -31.55 47.18
C ALA A 27 8.57 -30.97 45.95
N PRO A 28 7.23 -31.05 45.85
CA PRO A 28 6.53 -30.59 44.66
C PRO A 28 6.56 -29.06 44.63
N GLY A 29 7.18 -28.52 43.57
CA GLY A 29 7.08 -27.11 43.23
C GLY A 29 5.65 -26.81 42.80
N ASP A 30 5.11 -25.77 43.41
CA ASP A 30 3.87 -25.10 43.02
C ASP A 30 4.10 -24.47 41.64
N ASP A 31 3.82 -25.24 40.59
CA ASP A 31 4.00 -24.84 39.19
C ASP A 31 2.70 -24.17 38.69
N ASP A 32 2.32 -23.07 39.34
CA ASP A 32 1.37 -22.11 38.79
C ASP A 32 2.12 -21.19 37.81
N ALA A 33 2.73 -21.81 36.80
CA ALA A 33 3.11 -21.11 35.58
C ALA A 33 1.81 -20.74 34.87
N VAL A 34 1.43 -19.47 34.98
CA VAL A 34 0.46 -18.85 34.08
C VAL A 34 1.03 -19.03 32.66
N ILE A 35 0.51 -20.02 31.94
CA ILE A 35 0.70 -20.13 30.50
C ILE A 35 -0.09 -18.96 29.91
N GLU A 36 0.59 -17.82 29.74
CA GLU A 36 0.13 -16.81 28.80
C GLU A 36 -0.04 -17.53 27.47
N PRO A 37 -1.24 -17.53 26.85
CA PRO A 37 -1.43 -18.23 25.60
C PRO A 37 -0.46 -17.62 24.59
N ASP A 38 0.42 -18.45 24.04
CA ASP A 38 1.27 -18.06 22.91
C ASP A 38 0.36 -17.39 21.88
N GLY A 39 0.59 -16.09 21.67
CA GLY A 39 -0.13 -15.33 20.66
C GLY A 39 -0.05 -16.04 19.31
N PRO A 40 -1.02 -15.84 18.41
CA PRO A 40 -1.00 -16.48 17.11
C PRO A 40 0.37 -16.28 16.46
N GLY A 41 1.02 -17.39 16.10
CA GLY A 41 2.33 -17.37 15.45
C GLY A 41 2.29 -16.59 14.13
N PRO A 42 3.44 -16.26 13.55
CA PRO A 42 3.54 -15.44 12.33
C PRO A 42 2.79 -16.04 11.12
N ASP A 43 2.44 -17.32 11.16
CA ASP A 43 1.73 -18.07 10.12
C ASP A 43 0.22 -18.25 10.39
N ALA A 44 -0.31 -17.70 11.48
CA ALA A 44 -1.74 -17.75 11.74
C ALA A 44 -2.50 -16.96 10.67
N PRO A 45 -3.64 -17.47 10.15
CA PRO A 45 -4.46 -16.71 9.22
C PRO A 45 -4.83 -15.35 9.81
N LEU A 46 -4.57 -14.27 9.07
CA LEU A 46 -4.79 -12.88 9.53
C LEU A 46 -6.26 -12.55 9.83
N GLY A 47 -7.20 -13.43 9.50
CA GLY A 47 -8.63 -13.19 9.64
C GLY A 47 -9.20 -12.25 8.56
N ALA A 48 -10.46 -11.91 8.72
CA ALA A 48 -11.17 -10.96 7.87
C ALA A 48 -10.83 -9.52 8.28
N PHE A 49 -10.86 -8.60 7.32
CA PHE A 49 -10.79 -7.18 7.62
C PHE A 49 -12.02 -6.71 8.42
N GLY A 50 -11.80 -5.71 9.29
CA GLY A 50 -12.86 -5.00 9.97
C GLY A 50 -13.74 -4.17 9.03
N ALA A 51 -14.73 -3.49 9.61
CA ALA A 51 -15.53 -2.52 8.87
C ALA A 51 -14.64 -1.33 8.44
N PRO A 52 -14.62 -0.94 7.14
CA PRO A 52 -13.84 0.20 6.70
C PRO A 52 -14.30 1.50 7.36
N GLN A 53 -13.34 2.28 7.85
CA GLN A 53 -13.54 3.57 8.48
C GLN A 53 -13.11 4.68 7.55
N LYS A 54 -13.96 5.71 7.41
CA LYS A 54 -13.65 6.91 6.64
C LYS A 54 -12.42 7.59 7.26
N VAL A 55 -11.43 7.92 6.44
CA VAL A 55 -10.24 8.62 6.92
C VAL A 55 -10.62 10.07 7.22
N GLY A 56 -10.58 10.48 8.48
CA GLY A 56 -11.14 11.77 8.93
C GLY A 56 -10.65 13.01 8.17
N ILE A 57 -9.38 13.04 7.76
CA ILE A 57 -8.79 14.12 6.95
C ILE A 57 -9.24 14.14 5.48
N ALA A 58 -9.70 12.99 4.98
CA ALA A 58 -10.31 12.84 3.67
C ALA A 58 -11.81 13.14 3.73
N GLY A 59 -12.41 13.25 4.93
CA GLY A 59 -13.79 13.65 5.12
C GLY A 59 -14.07 15.13 4.97
N THR A 60 -13.39 15.78 4.03
CA THR A 60 -13.73 17.15 3.66
C THR A 60 -15.02 17.15 2.83
N GLY A 61 -15.57 18.34 2.52
CA GLY A 61 -16.68 18.43 1.57
C GLY A 61 -16.25 18.25 0.10
N ALA A 62 -14.96 18.09 -0.16
CA ALA A 62 -14.45 17.78 -1.49
C ALA A 62 -14.70 16.30 -1.83
N ARG A 63 -14.38 15.93 -3.07
CA ARG A 63 -14.28 14.53 -3.44
C ARG A 63 -12.83 14.10 -3.28
N GLU A 64 -12.62 13.06 -2.50
CA GLU A 64 -11.34 12.40 -2.34
C GLU A 64 -11.37 11.07 -3.09
N ASP A 65 -10.29 10.78 -3.78
CA ASP A 65 -10.19 9.66 -4.70
C ASP A 65 -8.76 9.14 -4.68
N ASP A 66 -8.52 8.00 -5.35
CA ASP A 66 -7.21 7.45 -5.64
C ASP A 66 -6.17 7.61 -4.50
N GLY A 67 -6.03 6.63 -3.61
CA GLY A 67 -5.03 6.69 -2.55
C GLY A 67 -3.86 5.72 -2.74
N SER A 68 -2.78 5.98 -2.03
CA SER A 68 -1.73 5.01 -1.71
C SER A 68 -1.22 5.28 -0.30
N LEU A 69 -1.03 4.21 0.47
CA LEU A 69 -0.26 4.29 1.71
C LEU A 69 1.20 3.94 1.43
N SER A 70 2.11 4.46 2.26
CA SER A 70 3.46 3.90 2.38
C SER A 70 3.41 2.46 2.90
N ASN A 71 4.48 1.68 2.71
CA ASN A 71 4.57 0.32 3.25
C ASN A 71 4.46 0.26 4.78
N SER A 72 4.90 1.30 5.47
CA SER A 72 4.73 1.44 6.93
C SER A 72 3.30 1.78 7.37
N GLY A 73 2.43 2.17 6.43
CA GLY A 73 1.08 2.67 6.70
C GLY A 73 1.05 4.04 7.41
N LEU A 74 2.19 4.73 7.56
CA LEU A 74 2.29 6.00 8.29
C LEU A 74 2.13 7.23 7.40
N GLU A 75 2.24 7.07 6.09
CA GLU A 75 2.05 8.12 5.10
C GLU A 75 0.92 7.73 4.15
N MET A 76 0.17 8.73 3.71
CA MET A 76 -0.85 8.59 2.69
C MET A 76 -0.69 9.69 1.66
N VAL A 77 -0.74 9.31 0.39
CA VAL A 77 -0.94 10.25 -0.73
C VAL A 77 -2.26 9.91 -1.38
N PHE A 78 -3.10 10.91 -1.61
CA PHE A 78 -4.41 10.74 -2.22
C PHE A 78 -4.75 11.91 -3.15
N ALA A 79 -5.64 11.67 -4.11
CA ALA A 79 -6.16 12.71 -4.97
C ALA A 79 -7.35 13.42 -4.30
N ARG A 80 -7.42 14.75 -4.43
CA ARG A 80 -8.58 15.55 -4.02
C ARG A 80 -9.02 16.43 -5.16
N VAL A 81 -10.32 16.42 -5.45
CA VAL A 81 -10.92 17.27 -6.47
C VAL A 81 -11.04 18.70 -5.96
N ASN A 82 -10.53 19.65 -6.74
CA ASN A 82 -10.74 21.07 -6.55
C ASN A 82 -12.18 21.43 -6.98
N PRO A 83 -13.02 21.98 -6.07
CA PRO A 83 -14.42 22.28 -6.37
C PRO A 83 -14.61 23.42 -7.38
N THR A 84 -13.56 24.18 -7.69
CA THR A 84 -13.64 25.34 -8.59
C THR A 84 -13.50 24.96 -10.07
N ASP A 85 -12.58 24.04 -10.38
CA ASP A 85 -12.22 23.67 -11.76
C ASP A 85 -12.36 22.16 -12.04
N ASN A 86 -12.71 21.37 -11.02
CA ASN A 86 -12.86 19.92 -11.06
C ASN A 86 -11.57 19.16 -11.43
N GLN A 87 -10.41 19.81 -11.33
CA GLN A 87 -9.10 19.15 -11.42
C GLN A 87 -8.78 18.41 -10.13
N LYS A 88 -7.99 17.33 -10.20
CA LYS A 88 -7.49 16.62 -9.02
C LYS A 88 -6.08 17.07 -8.69
N ASP A 89 -5.81 17.27 -7.42
CA ASP A 89 -4.49 17.55 -6.87
C ASP A 89 -4.06 16.42 -5.94
N LEU A 90 -2.76 16.11 -5.86
CA LEU A 90 -2.26 15.16 -4.86
C LEU A 90 -2.00 15.85 -3.52
N PHE A 91 -2.53 15.24 -2.47
CA PHE A 91 -2.33 15.64 -1.08
C PHE A 91 -1.57 14.57 -0.31
N TYR A 92 -0.70 15.02 0.58
CA TYR A 92 0.07 14.18 1.49
C TYR A 92 -0.43 14.34 2.92
N ALA A 93 -0.55 13.24 3.64
CA ALA A 93 -0.78 13.24 5.08
C ALA A 93 0.07 12.17 5.77
N SER A 94 0.36 12.39 7.05
CA SER A 94 1.13 11.44 7.86
C SER A 94 0.56 11.29 9.27
N ARG A 95 0.91 10.19 9.92
CA ARG A 95 0.60 9.89 11.32
C ARG A 95 1.84 9.38 12.05
N LEU A 96 1.82 9.47 13.38
CA LEU A 96 2.96 9.06 14.22
C LEU A 96 3.11 7.54 14.32
N ASP A 97 1.99 6.83 14.37
CA ASP A 97 1.91 5.37 14.44
C ASP A 97 0.60 4.86 13.81
N LEU A 98 0.42 3.54 13.75
CA LEU A 98 -0.74 2.89 13.14
C LEU A 98 -2.07 3.11 13.91
N LEU A 99 -2.01 3.58 15.15
CA LEU A 99 -3.19 3.85 15.99
C LEU A 99 -3.59 5.32 15.96
N SER A 100 -2.65 6.20 15.62
CA SER A 100 -2.86 7.63 15.47
C SER A 100 -3.72 7.94 14.23
N GLU A 101 -4.56 8.96 14.34
CA GLU A 101 -5.20 9.57 13.18
C GLU A 101 -4.15 10.23 12.27
N PHE A 102 -4.46 10.31 10.97
CA PHE A 102 -3.66 11.12 10.06
C PHE A 102 -3.78 12.61 10.42
N GLY A 103 -2.64 13.30 10.44
CA GLY A 103 -2.58 14.75 10.56
C GLY A 103 -3.10 15.46 9.31
N ALA A 104 -3.25 16.78 9.38
CA ALA A 104 -3.80 17.59 8.29
C ALA A 104 -3.10 17.32 6.94
N ALA A 105 -3.90 17.14 5.89
CA ALA A 105 -3.41 16.91 4.54
C ALA A 105 -2.84 18.20 3.93
N VAL A 106 -1.67 18.09 3.30
CA VAL A 106 -0.96 19.19 2.65
C VAL A 106 -0.86 18.89 1.15
N LYS A 107 -1.26 19.84 0.30
CA LYS A 107 -1.11 19.72 -1.15
C LYS A 107 0.37 19.56 -1.51
N LEU A 108 0.71 18.55 -2.31
CA LEU A 108 2.08 18.30 -2.70
C LEU A 108 2.60 19.43 -3.60
N PRO A 109 3.85 19.93 -3.40
CA PRO A 109 4.33 21.11 -4.11
C PRO A 109 4.34 20.99 -5.63
N PHE A 110 4.50 19.77 -6.17
CA PHE A 110 4.51 19.53 -7.61
C PHE A 110 3.10 19.43 -8.24
N SER A 111 2.04 19.46 -7.44
CA SER A 111 0.64 19.55 -7.89
C SER A 111 0.14 21.00 -8.02
N ALA A 112 1.04 21.99 -7.98
CA ALA A 112 0.66 23.41 -7.94
C ALA A 112 0.37 24.03 -9.31
N ASP A 113 0.49 23.28 -10.41
CA ASP A 113 0.17 23.72 -11.76
C ASP A 113 -1.31 23.50 -12.11
N ASN A 114 -1.80 24.15 -13.17
CA ASN A 114 -3.18 23.98 -13.67
C ASN A 114 -3.32 22.63 -14.43
N SER A 115 -2.88 21.54 -13.82
CA SER A 115 -3.03 20.18 -14.32
C SER A 115 -3.72 19.32 -13.29
N SER A 116 -4.34 18.23 -13.75
CA SER A 116 -4.88 17.22 -12.88
C SER A 116 -3.86 16.11 -12.65
N GLU A 117 -3.63 15.73 -11.39
CA GLU A 117 -2.90 14.54 -10.98
C GLU A 117 -3.78 13.55 -10.22
N GLU A 118 -3.66 12.27 -10.54
CA GLU A 118 -4.44 11.21 -9.92
C GLU A 118 -3.69 9.87 -9.89
N THR A 119 -4.30 8.87 -9.26
CA THR A 119 -3.78 7.49 -9.23
C THR A 119 -2.38 7.35 -8.59
N PRO A 120 -2.10 7.99 -7.44
CA PRO A 120 -0.79 7.86 -6.78
C PRO A 120 -0.52 6.41 -6.38
N ARG A 121 0.72 5.94 -6.56
CA ARG A 121 1.23 4.65 -6.10
C ARG A 121 2.67 4.77 -5.64
N PHE A 122 2.94 4.42 -4.39
CA PHE A 122 4.31 4.28 -3.90
C PHE A 122 4.99 3.05 -4.51
N SER A 123 6.31 3.14 -4.73
CA SER A 123 7.17 1.98 -4.94
C SER A 123 7.35 1.18 -3.65
N ASP A 124 7.83 -0.07 -3.75
CA ASP A 124 8.04 -0.95 -2.59
C ASP A 124 9.10 -0.42 -1.59
N ASP A 125 9.99 0.47 -2.01
CA ASP A 125 10.95 1.13 -1.11
C ASP A 125 10.43 2.45 -0.54
N ASP A 126 9.18 2.83 -0.88
CA ASP A 126 8.58 4.12 -0.57
C ASP A 126 9.39 5.33 -1.07
N LEU A 127 10.38 5.17 -1.98
CA LEU A 127 11.23 6.27 -2.45
C LEU A 127 10.75 6.92 -3.74
N THR A 128 9.88 6.25 -4.47
CA THR A 128 9.28 6.75 -5.71
C THR A 128 7.77 6.80 -5.55
N LEU A 129 7.16 7.91 -5.97
CA LEU A 129 5.72 8.01 -6.15
C LEU A 129 5.43 8.08 -7.65
N PHE A 130 4.67 7.12 -8.15
CA PHE A 130 4.10 7.12 -9.49
C PHE A 130 2.70 7.73 -9.45
N PHE A 131 2.30 8.44 -10.50
CA PHE A 131 0.97 9.03 -10.61
C PHE A 131 0.68 9.40 -12.07
N ALA A 132 -0.60 9.49 -12.42
CA ALA A 132 -1.03 10.05 -13.69
C ALA A 132 -1.09 11.57 -13.57
N LYS A 133 -0.64 12.30 -14.60
CA LYS A 133 -0.68 13.77 -14.66
C LYS A 133 -1.11 14.20 -16.04
N THR A 134 -1.93 15.26 -16.10
CA THR A 134 -2.33 15.87 -17.37
C THR A 134 -1.11 16.41 -18.11
N ASN A 135 -0.93 15.98 -19.35
CA ASN A 135 0.19 16.37 -20.21
C ASN A 135 -0.30 16.64 -21.64
N GLY A 136 -0.09 17.85 -22.15
CA GLY A 136 -0.55 18.25 -23.48
C GLY A 136 -2.07 18.41 -23.60
N ALA A 137 -2.68 17.92 -24.69
CA ALA A 137 -4.08 18.16 -25.07
C ALA A 137 -5.10 17.35 -24.23
N ASN A 138 -5.04 17.46 -22.91
CA ASN A 138 -5.92 16.79 -21.93
C ASN A 138 -5.81 15.26 -21.90
N LEU A 139 -4.67 14.69 -22.31
CA LEU A 139 -4.34 13.30 -21.98
C LEU A 139 -3.62 13.27 -20.64
N GLN A 140 -3.71 12.14 -19.94
CA GLN A 140 -2.87 11.89 -18.78
C GLN A 140 -1.77 10.90 -19.18
N ASP A 141 -0.56 11.22 -18.74
CA ASP A 141 0.58 10.33 -18.81
C ASP A 141 0.99 9.92 -17.38
N VAL A 142 1.68 8.80 -17.27
CA VAL A 142 2.33 8.34 -16.05
C VAL A 142 3.63 9.10 -15.84
N PHE A 143 3.69 9.80 -14.71
CA PHE A 143 4.85 10.47 -14.17
C PHE A 143 5.34 9.76 -12.90
N ARG A 144 6.57 10.09 -12.52
CA ARG A 144 7.13 9.76 -11.22
C ARG A 144 7.84 10.94 -10.60
N VAL A 145 7.88 10.94 -9.28
CA VAL A 145 8.78 11.76 -8.47
C VAL A 145 9.54 10.87 -7.49
N THR A 146 10.74 11.30 -7.10
CA THR A 146 11.58 10.56 -6.14
C THR A 146 11.89 11.41 -4.92
N ARG A 147 12.15 10.75 -3.79
CA ARG A 147 12.68 11.35 -2.57
C ARG A 147 13.93 10.60 -2.11
N PRO A 148 14.85 11.26 -1.40
CA PRO A 148 16.10 10.62 -0.94
C PRO A 148 15.89 9.67 0.24
N THR A 149 14.82 9.87 1.01
CA THR A 149 14.54 9.12 2.24
C THR A 149 13.05 8.83 2.34
N ALA A 150 12.69 7.58 2.65
CA ALA A 150 11.31 7.21 2.97
C ALA A 150 10.83 7.97 4.22
N GLY A 151 9.55 8.35 4.29
CA GLY A 151 9.02 9.22 5.34
C GLY A 151 9.21 10.72 5.11
N ALA A 152 10.00 11.14 4.11
CA ALA A 152 10.18 12.56 3.81
C ALA A 152 9.02 13.07 2.92
N PRO A 153 8.31 14.16 3.29
CA PRO A 153 7.21 14.70 2.49
C PRO A 153 7.71 15.50 1.27
N THR A 154 9.03 15.60 1.07
CA THR A 154 9.64 16.37 -0.01
C THR A 154 10.07 15.44 -1.14
N PHE A 155 9.43 15.63 -2.29
CA PHE A 155 9.76 14.96 -3.53
C PHE A 155 10.49 15.91 -4.49
N GLY A 156 11.25 15.35 -5.42
CA GLY A 156 11.82 16.08 -6.54
C GLY A 156 10.77 16.51 -7.57
N SER A 157 11.24 16.97 -8.73
CA SER A 157 10.38 17.37 -9.84
C SER A 157 9.80 16.15 -10.59
N PRO A 158 8.56 16.23 -11.09
CA PRO A 158 7.97 15.17 -11.92
C PRO A 158 8.80 14.90 -13.19
N SER A 159 8.90 13.62 -13.54
CA SER A 159 9.47 13.14 -14.80
C SER A 159 8.58 12.05 -15.40
N LEU A 160 8.50 11.97 -16.72
CA LEU A 160 7.75 10.91 -17.40
C LEU A 160 8.35 9.53 -17.08
N VAL A 161 7.48 8.52 -17.02
CA VAL A 161 7.92 7.12 -16.96
C VAL A 161 8.09 6.59 -18.38
N ASP A 162 9.34 6.47 -18.81
CA ASP A 162 9.68 6.01 -20.15
C ASP A 162 9.14 4.59 -20.44
N GLY A 163 8.59 4.41 -21.64
CA GLY A 163 8.10 3.12 -22.12
C GLY A 163 6.72 2.69 -21.58
N VAL A 164 6.08 3.52 -20.75
CA VAL A 164 4.71 3.29 -20.25
C VAL A 164 3.70 4.13 -21.04
N ASN A 165 4.05 5.38 -21.34
CA ASN A 165 3.15 6.36 -21.96
C ASN A 165 2.95 6.13 -23.45
N SER A 166 1.76 6.50 -23.91
CA SER A 166 1.24 6.26 -25.26
C SER A 166 0.60 7.54 -25.83
N ALA A 167 -0.15 7.40 -26.93
CA ALA A 167 -0.95 8.49 -27.47
C ALA A 167 -2.38 8.55 -26.88
N ALA A 168 -2.68 7.67 -25.91
CA ALA A 168 -3.96 7.58 -25.22
C ALA A 168 -3.83 8.11 -23.78
N VAL A 169 -4.83 7.84 -22.94
CA VAL A 169 -4.76 8.12 -21.49
C VAL A 169 -4.05 6.95 -20.82
N ASP A 170 -2.98 7.24 -20.10
CA ASP A 170 -2.17 6.28 -19.35
C ASP A 170 -2.23 6.61 -17.86
N LYS A 171 -2.92 5.74 -17.08
CA LYS A 171 -3.13 5.94 -15.65
C LYS A 171 -3.30 4.64 -14.87
N TRP A 172 -3.42 4.76 -13.54
CA TRP A 172 -3.47 3.65 -12.60
C TRP A 172 -2.26 2.70 -12.71
N PHE A 173 -1.07 3.29 -12.92
CA PHE A 173 0.18 2.56 -12.93
C PHE A 173 0.51 2.02 -11.53
N MET A 174 0.68 0.70 -11.41
CA MET A 174 1.05 0.03 -10.16
C MET A 174 2.32 -0.79 -10.37
N PRO A 175 3.47 -0.37 -9.78
CA PRO A 175 4.72 -1.13 -9.88
C PRO A 175 4.71 -2.38 -8.99
N CYS A 176 5.48 -3.39 -9.38
CA CYS A 176 5.84 -4.53 -8.54
C CYS A 176 7.26 -5.02 -8.89
N THR A 177 7.71 -6.11 -8.28
CA THR A 177 9.10 -6.58 -8.36
C THR A 177 9.60 -6.82 -9.80
N GLY A 178 10.90 -6.61 -10.00
CA GLY A 178 11.55 -6.87 -11.29
C GLY A 178 11.13 -5.91 -12.40
N ASN A 179 10.88 -4.63 -12.07
CA ASN A 179 10.43 -3.59 -13.01
C ASN A 179 9.10 -3.89 -13.71
N ARG A 180 8.28 -4.78 -13.14
CA ARG A 180 6.96 -5.11 -13.65
C ARG A 180 5.93 -4.13 -13.14
N TYR A 181 4.83 -4.04 -13.86
CA TYR A 181 3.70 -3.23 -13.43
C TYR A 181 2.39 -3.76 -14.00
N LEU A 182 1.31 -3.42 -13.31
CA LEU A 182 -0.04 -3.41 -13.89
C LEU A 182 -0.47 -1.98 -14.17
N MET A 183 -1.33 -1.79 -15.17
CA MET A 183 -2.02 -0.53 -15.42
C MET A 183 -3.34 -0.79 -16.15
N ILE A 184 -4.12 0.26 -16.40
CA ILE A 184 -5.28 0.16 -17.30
C ILE A 184 -4.92 0.67 -18.69
N LEU A 185 -5.27 -0.11 -19.70
CA LEU A 185 -5.26 0.31 -21.10
C LEU A 185 -6.71 0.34 -21.61
N GLY A 186 -7.23 1.54 -21.87
CA GLY A 186 -8.64 1.72 -22.21
C GLY A 186 -9.54 1.37 -21.02
N ALA A 187 -10.07 0.15 -21.01
CA ALA A 187 -10.94 -0.37 -19.94
C ALA A 187 -10.40 -1.66 -19.29
N ASP A 188 -9.28 -2.18 -19.80
CA ASP A 188 -8.75 -3.50 -19.48
C ASP A 188 -7.48 -3.41 -18.62
N ILE A 189 -7.24 -4.41 -17.78
CA ILE A 189 -5.98 -4.52 -17.03
C ILE A 189 -4.89 -5.05 -17.95
N ALA A 190 -3.76 -4.36 -17.99
CA ALA A 190 -2.59 -4.73 -18.75
C ALA A 190 -1.36 -4.92 -17.85
N GLU A 191 -0.48 -5.84 -18.22
CA GLU A 191 0.80 -6.10 -17.56
C GLU A 191 1.96 -5.69 -18.48
N GLY A 192 2.99 -5.06 -17.91
CA GLY A 192 4.19 -4.64 -18.64
C GLY A 192 5.47 -4.76 -17.83
N VAL A 193 6.57 -4.41 -18.49
CA VAL A 193 7.91 -4.29 -17.90
C VAL A 193 8.49 -2.95 -18.32
N LEU A 194 9.02 -2.17 -17.38
CA LEU A 194 9.64 -0.89 -17.70
C LEU A 194 10.79 -1.08 -18.70
N GLY A 195 10.74 -0.36 -19.82
CA GLY A 195 11.67 -0.51 -20.95
C GLY A 195 11.43 -1.74 -21.82
N GLY A 196 10.39 -2.53 -21.56
CA GLY A 196 10.02 -3.75 -22.30
C GLY A 196 9.11 -3.52 -23.51
N GLY A 197 8.72 -2.27 -23.80
CA GLY A 197 7.72 -1.92 -24.79
C GLY A 197 6.31 -1.77 -24.19
N PRO A 198 5.26 -1.60 -25.04
CA PRO A 198 3.90 -1.40 -24.57
C PRO A 198 3.39 -2.57 -23.71
N PRO A 199 2.57 -2.32 -22.67
CA PRO A 199 2.00 -3.38 -21.86
C PRO A 199 0.96 -4.18 -22.65
N THR A 200 0.75 -5.43 -22.25
CA THR A 200 -0.19 -6.35 -22.90
C THR A 200 -1.41 -6.57 -22.01
N VAL A 201 -2.61 -6.53 -22.60
CA VAL A 201 -3.86 -6.81 -21.89
C VAL A 201 -3.84 -8.23 -21.31
N VAL A 202 -4.21 -8.35 -20.03
CA VAL A 202 -4.33 -9.61 -19.30
C VAL A 202 -5.78 -10.07 -19.40
N ALA A 203 -6.04 -10.99 -20.32
CA ALA A 203 -7.39 -11.45 -20.63
C ALA A 203 -8.08 -12.15 -19.45
N GLU A 204 -7.32 -12.77 -18.54
CA GLU A 204 -7.85 -13.45 -17.35
C GLU A 204 -8.40 -12.47 -16.30
N LEU A 205 -7.89 -11.24 -16.27
CA LEU A 205 -8.32 -10.20 -15.34
C LEU A 205 -9.41 -9.30 -15.92
N SER A 206 -9.42 -9.15 -17.24
CA SER A 206 -10.21 -8.15 -17.96
C SER A 206 -11.54 -8.69 -18.47
N THR A 207 -12.51 -7.80 -18.68
CA THR A 207 -13.85 -8.15 -19.18
C THR A 207 -14.29 -7.21 -20.30
N ALA A 208 -15.49 -7.44 -20.87
CA ALA A 208 -16.10 -6.46 -21.79
C ALA A 208 -16.65 -5.20 -21.06
N ARG A 209 -16.39 -5.06 -19.76
CA ARG A 209 -16.76 -3.95 -18.90
C ARG A 209 -15.48 -3.29 -18.37
N SER A 210 -15.63 -2.22 -17.60
CA SER A 210 -14.48 -1.48 -17.08
C SER A 210 -13.87 -2.16 -15.86
N GLU A 211 -12.56 -2.30 -15.89
CA GLU A 211 -11.70 -2.50 -14.74
C GLU A 211 -10.90 -1.22 -14.45
N THR A 212 -10.70 -0.91 -13.16
CA THR A 212 -10.00 0.31 -12.73
C THR A 212 -9.14 0.10 -11.50
N GLY A 213 -8.19 1.01 -11.28
CA GLY A 213 -7.41 1.09 -10.05
C GLY A 213 -6.63 -0.18 -9.65
N PRO A 214 -5.99 -0.94 -10.56
CA PRO A 214 -5.26 -2.14 -10.16
C PRO A 214 -4.22 -1.82 -9.07
N PHE A 215 -4.22 -2.67 -8.07
CA PHE A 215 -3.16 -2.86 -7.12
C PHE A 215 -2.60 -4.27 -7.32
N VAL A 216 -1.29 -4.42 -7.17
CA VAL A 216 -0.64 -5.73 -7.16
C VAL A 216 0.38 -5.75 -6.04
N THR A 217 0.46 -6.85 -5.31
CA THR A 217 1.45 -7.04 -4.26
C THR A 217 2.87 -6.94 -4.81
N THR A 218 3.83 -6.58 -3.95
CA THR A 218 5.24 -6.40 -4.34
C THR A 218 5.81 -7.59 -5.10
N ASP A 219 5.44 -8.81 -4.74
CA ASP A 219 5.88 -10.05 -5.41
C ASP A 219 5.25 -10.27 -6.80
N CYS A 220 4.36 -9.38 -7.23
CA CYS A 220 3.56 -9.47 -8.45
C CYS A 220 2.60 -10.68 -8.50
N LEU A 221 2.19 -11.26 -7.37
CA LEU A 221 1.44 -12.53 -7.35
C LEU A 221 -0.04 -12.42 -6.95
N THR A 222 -0.44 -11.35 -6.26
CA THR A 222 -1.84 -11.10 -5.90
C THR A 222 -2.24 -9.72 -6.35
N THR A 223 -3.38 -9.61 -7.04
CA THR A 223 -3.92 -8.33 -7.50
C THR A 223 -5.28 -8.05 -6.88
N TYR A 224 -5.58 -6.76 -6.70
CA TYR A 224 -6.87 -6.23 -6.33
C TYR A 224 -7.25 -5.14 -7.32
N PHE A 225 -8.49 -5.07 -7.76
CA PHE A 225 -8.93 -4.05 -8.73
C PHE A 225 -10.44 -3.84 -8.62
N ALA A 226 -10.92 -2.66 -9.00
CA ALA A 226 -12.36 -2.44 -9.11
C ALA A 226 -12.85 -2.96 -10.47
N SER A 227 -14.01 -3.60 -10.50
CA SER A 227 -14.56 -4.12 -11.76
C SER A 227 -16.08 -3.96 -11.81
N ASN A 228 -16.57 -3.72 -13.04
CA ASN A 228 -17.98 -3.72 -13.40
C ASN A 228 -18.39 -4.99 -14.17
N ARG A 229 -17.69 -6.09 -13.92
CA ARG A 229 -18.00 -7.38 -14.53
C ARG A 229 -19.48 -7.78 -14.33
N PRO A 230 -20.08 -8.47 -15.31
CA PRO A 230 -21.52 -8.75 -15.35
C PRO A 230 -21.91 -9.99 -14.53
N ASP A 231 -21.41 -10.13 -13.30
CA ASP A 231 -21.73 -11.24 -12.38
C ASP A 231 -22.80 -10.89 -11.34
N GLY A 232 -23.38 -9.70 -11.43
CA GLY A 232 -24.38 -9.17 -10.49
C GLY A 232 -23.80 -8.36 -9.34
N VAL A 233 -22.47 -8.20 -9.27
CA VAL A 233 -21.75 -7.51 -8.19
C VAL A 233 -20.91 -6.36 -8.77
N THR A 234 -21.59 -5.33 -9.29
CA THR A 234 -20.94 -4.20 -9.98
C THR A 234 -20.26 -3.22 -9.01
N ASN A 235 -19.21 -2.53 -9.47
CA ASN A 235 -18.43 -1.54 -8.73
C ASN A 235 -17.90 -2.06 -7.38
N ARG A 236 -17.38 -3.29 -7.37
CA ARG A 236 -16.72 -3.88 -6.20
C ARG A 236 -15.25 -4.14 -6.46
N ILE A 237 -14.51 -4.33 -5.36
CA ILE A 237 -13.13 -4.80 -5.42
C ILE A 237 -13.13 -6.31 -5.66
N TYR A 238 -12.39 -6.72 -6.68
CA TYR A 238 -12.07 -8.09 -7.02
C TYR A 238 -10.63 -8.39 -6.68
N THR A 239 -10.33 -9.66 -6.44
CA THR A 239 -8.99 -10.18 -6.27
C THR A 239 -8.73 -11.36 -7.18
N SER A 240 -7.48 -11.51 -7.61
CA SER A 240 -6.98 -12.68 -8.31
C SER A 240 -5.54 -12.93 -7.90
N SER A 241 -5.08 -14.17 -8.06
CA SER A 241 -3.73 -14.59 -7.72
C SER A 241 -3.14 -15.52 -8.77
N ARG A 242 -1.81 -15.59 -8.81
CA ARG A 242 -1.06 -16.52 -9.66
C ARG A 242 0.06 -17.19 -8.85
N ALA A 243 0.41 -18.42 -9.22
CA ALA A 243 1.40 -19.22 -8.49
C ALA A 243 2.85 -18.71 -8.68
N ALA A 244 3.11 -18.02 -9.79
CA ALA A 244 4.41 -17.45 -10.13
C ALA A 244 4.23 -16.31 -11.14
N ILE A 245 5.23 -15.44 -11.26
CA ILE A 245 5.29 -14.43 -12.32
C ILE A 245 5.24 -15.14 -13.68
N GLY A 246 4.30 -14.72 -14.54
CA GLY A 246 4.08 -15.31 -15.86
C GLY A 246 3.17 -16.55 -15.86
N ALA A 247 2.78 -17.08 -14.71
CA ALA A 247 1.68 -18.04 -14.64
C ALA A 247 0.34 -17.34 -14.87
N PRO A 248 -0.69 -18.06 -15.36
CA PRO A 248 -2.03 -17.49 -15.51
C PRO A 248 -2.59 -17.00 -14.18
N TRP A 249 -3.32 -15.88 -14.23
CA TRP A 249 -4.11 -15.41 -13.11
C TRP A 249 -5.32 -16.32 -12.89
N SER A 250 -5.69 -16.54 -11.62
CA SER A 250 -6.91 -17.27 -11.27
C SER A 250 -8.15 -16.46 -11.63
N THR A 251 -9.28 -17.13 -11.79
CA THR A 251 -10.57 -16.45 -12.01
C THR A 251 -10.81 -15.42 -10.91
N PRO A 252 -10.97 -14.13 -11.21
CA PRO A 252 -11.07 -13.14 -10.15
C PRO A 252 -12.38 -13.29 -9.37
N THR A 253 -12.32 -13.12 -8.05
CA THR A 253 -13.45 -13.22 -7.12
C THR A 253 -13.64 -11.91 -6.37
N VAL A 254 -14.86 -11.61 -5.96
CA VAL A 254 -15.14 -10.39 -5.18
C VAL A 254 -14.51 -10.49 -3.78
N VAL A 255 -13.91 -9.39 -3.30
CA VAL A 255 -13.47 -9.24 -1.92
C VAL A 255 -14.70 -8.99 -1.04
N THR A 256 -15.03 -9.94 -0.18
CA THR A 256 -16.28 -9.90 0.61
C THR A 256 -16.15 -9.20 1.95
N ASP A 257 -14.93 -8.94 2.42
CA ASP A 257 -14.65 -8.31 3.72
C ASP A 257 -15.37 -6.97 3.88
N PHE A 258 -15.55 -6.23 2.77
CA PHE A 258 -16.19 -4.92 2.74
C PHE A 258 -17.61 -4.96 2.18
N ALA A 259 -18.25 -6.13 2.12
CA ALA A 259 -19.54 -6.30 1.45
C ALA A 259 -20.64 -5.37 2.00
N LEU A 260 -20.55 -5.02 3.28
CA LEU A 260 -21.51 -4.17 4.01
C LEU A 260 -21.21 -2.67 3.93
N LEU A 261 -20.05 -2.25 3.40
CA LEU A 261 -19.72 -0.82 3.29
C LEU A 261 -20.76 -0.08 2.42
N GLY A 262 -21.36 -0.76 1.43
CA GLY A 262 -22.20 -0.12 0.42
C GLY A 262 -21.37 0.79 -0.50
N GLY A 263 -22.05 1.58 -1.34
CA GLY A 263 -21.40 2.42 -2.36
C GLY A 263 -20.66 1.63 -3.43
N ALA A 264 -20.10 2.34 -4.40
CA ALA A 264 -19.02 1.85 -5.24
C ALA A 264 -17.76 1.67 -4.37
N GLN A 265 -16.94 0.69 -4.73
CA GLN A 265 -15.63 0.43 -4.12
C GLN A 265 -14.57 0.52 -5.20
N GLN A 266 -13.58 1.38 -4.99
CA GLN A 266 -12.60 1.77 -6.00
C GLN A 266 -11.20 1.87 -5.40
N ASP A 267 -10.21 1.96 -6.28
CA ASP A 267 -8.79 2.25 -6.00
C ASP A 267 -8.22 1.52 -4.78
N PRO A 268 -8.23 0.18 -4.81
CA PRO A 268 -7.73 -0.63 -3.72
C PRO A 268 -6.24 -0.40 -3.49
N PHE A 269 -5.83 -0.54 -2.24
CA PHE A 269 -4.46 -0.65 -1.80
C PHE A 269 -4.37 -1.64 -0.65
N MET A 270 -3.31 -2.44 -0.62
CA MET A 270 -3.00 -3.35 0.47
C MET A 270 -1.59 -3.05 1.02
N SER A 271 -1.45 -2.93 2.34
CA SER A 271 -0.14 -2.81 2.96
C SER A 271 0.68 -4.09 2.80
N LYS A 272 2.00 -3.99 2.84
CA LYS A 272 2.93 -5.12 2.64
C LYS A 272 2.73 -6.25 3.65
N ASP A 273 2.39 -5.92 4.89
CA ASP A 273 2.06 -6.87 5.95
C ASP A 273 0.64 -7.46 5.82
N GLN A 274 -0.12 -7.01 4.81
CA GLN A 274 -1.50 -7.36 4.53
C GLN A 274 -2.47 -7.08 5.68
N ARG A 275 -2.16 -6.12 6.57
CA ARG A 275 -2.99 -5.77 7.73
C ARG A 275 -3.79 -4.50 7.56
N THR A 276 -3.49 -3.69 6.54
CA THR A 276 -4.19 -2.44 6.24
C THR A 276 -4.66 -2.48 4.79
N PHE A 277 -5.97 -2.41 4.59
CA PHE A 277 -6.58 -2.20 3.29
C PHE A 277 -7.08 -0.77 3.20
N MET A 278 -6.81 -0.11 2.09
CA MET A 278 -7.40 1.19 1.78
C MET A 278 -8.21 1.08 0.48
N LEU A 279 -9.35 1.75 0.44
CA LEU A 279 -10.22 1.83 -0.72
C LEU A 279 -10.90 3.20 -0.77
N VAL A 280 -11.41 3.55 -1.94
CA VAL A 280 -12.30 4.68 -2.14
C VAL A 280 -13.75 4.18 -2.17
N SER A 281 -14.66 4.93 -1.55
CA SER A 281 -16.09 4.66 -1.64
C SER A 281 -16.91 5.92 -1.66
N ASP A 282 -18.07 5.87 -2.34
CA ASP A 282 -19.06 6.95 -2.39
C ASP A 282 -20.25 6.72 -1.43
N ILE A 283 -20.10 5.85 -0.42
CA ILE A 283 -21.17 5.50 0.52
C ILE A 283 -21.76 6.73 1.23
N THR A 284 -20.98 7.81 1.43
CA THR A 284 -21.45 9.07 2.03
C THR A 284 -21.99 10.08 1.02
N GLY A 285 -22.17 9.70 -0.25
CA GLY A 285 -22.70 10.54 -1.34
C GLY A 285 -21.63 11.22 -2.19
N THR A 286 -20.40 11.31 -1.70
CA THR A 286 -19.18 11.73 -2.43
C THR A 286 -18.12 10.67 -2.24
N THR A 287 -17.19 10.55 -3.20
CA THR A 287 -16.03 9.66 -3.05
C THR A 287 -15.17 10.16 -1.89
N ASP A 288 -14.79 9.23 -1.02
CA ASP A 288 -13.95 9.43 0.15
C ASP A 288 -13.01 8.24 0.33
N VAL A 289 -11.88 8.47 1.01
CA VAL A 289 -10.92 7.40 1.34
C VAL A 289 -11.33 6.70 2.63
N TYR A 290 -11.29 5.37 2.60
CA TYR A 290 -11.57 4.48 3.73
C TYR A 290 -10.39 3.56 3.99
N ILE A 291 -10.16 3.24 5.27
CA ILE A 291 -9.17 2.27 5.72
C ILE A 291 -9.86 1.17 6.54
N SER A 292 -9.46 -0.07 6.33
CA SER A 292 -9.82 -1.21 7.16
C SER A 292 -8.58 -1.98 7.60
N THR A 293 -8.65 -2.57 8.80
CA THR A 293 -7.53 -3.29 9.44
C THR A 293 -7.92 -4.69 9.92
N ARG A 294 -6.94 -5.58 10.10
CA ARG A 294 -7.09 -6.93 10.71
C ARG A 294 -5.89 -7.36 11.54
#